data_AF-A0A920G0F2-F1
#
_entry.id   AF-A0A920G0F2-F1
#
_cell.length_a   1.000
_cell.length_b   1.000
_cell.length_c   1.000
_cell.angle_alpha   90.00
_cell.angle_beta   90.00
_cell.angle_gamma   90.00
#
_symmetry.space_group_name_H-M   'P 1'
#
loop_
_entity.id
_entity.type
_entity.pdbx_description
1 polymer ?
#
loop_
_entity_poly.entity_id
_entity_poly.type
_entity_poly.pdbx_seq_one_letter_code
_entity_poly.pdbx_strand_id
1 'polypeptide(L)'
;MKIDHYARGGFNVSYEERVSPSELRSQRIEKVRTELKKAGLDALLVWKDENQRYLTDLRPQIIHGKSTCLNGALLVENEEPILFCSGGERDRIDRTMPWIKEVHTIPIIEEKALIHGF
;
A
#
# COMPACT_ATOMS: atom_id res chain seq x y z
N MET A 1 -13.95 0.79 20.34
CA MET A 1 -12.54 0.71 19.88
C MET A 1 -12.32 -0.66 19.27
N LYS A 2 -12.25 -0.80 17.94
CA LYS A 2 -11.96 -2.10 17.31
C LYS A 2 -10.45 -2.27 17.22
N ILE A 3 -9.90 -2.99 18.18
CA ILE A 3 -8.50 -3.38 18.17
C ILE A 3 -8.37 -4.57 17.22
N ASP A 4 -7.90 -4.34 15.99
CA ASP A 4 -7.50 -5.44 15.11
C ASP A 4 -6.00 -5.70 15.33
N HIS A 5 -5.71 -6.53 16.32
CA HIS A 5 -4.39 -7.16 16.46
C HIS A 5 -4.16 -8.06 15.24
N TYR A 6 -2.98 -7.98 14.66
CA TYR A 6 -2.51 -8.89 13.62
C TYR A 6 -2.83 -10.36 13.97
N ALA A 7 -3.30 -11.12 12.97
CA ALA A 7 -3.87 -12.47 13.09
C ALA A 7 -5.21 -12.54 13.85
N ARG A 8 -6.33 -12.44 13.11
CA ARG A 8 -7.65 -12.84 13.62
C ARG A 8 -7.65 -14.34 13.88
N GLY A 9 -7.54 -14.73 15.16
CA GLY A 9 -7.61 -16.11 15.63
C GLY A 9 -6.28 -16.89 15.54
N GLY A 10 -5.85 -17.44 16.69
CA GLY A 10 -4.83 -18.50 16.80
C GLY A 10 -3.42 -18.07 17.21
N PHE A 11 -2.94 -16.90 16.73
CA PHE A 11 -1.52 -16.53 16.89
C PHE A 11 -1.27 -15.29 17.75
N ASN A 12 -2.27 -14.75 18.44
CA ASN A 12 -2.04 -13.67 19.39
C ASN A 12 -1.81 -14.29 20.78
N VAL A 13 -0.55 -14.28 21.26
CA VAL A 13 -0.15 -14.90 22.53
C VAL A 13 0.39 -13.84 23.49
N SER A 14 0.09 -13.97 24.78
CA SER A 14 0.43 -12.95 25.80
C SER A 14 1.86 -13.04 26.34
N TYR A 15 2.60 -14.11 26.03
CA TYR A 15 3.95 -14.36 26.54
C TYR A 15 5.06 -13.96 25.54
N GLU A 16 4.72 -13.40 24.38
CA GLU A 16 5.67 -12.90 23.39
C GLU A 16 5.44 -11.40 23.13
N GLU A 17 6.52 -10.63 23.09
CA GLU A 17 6.49 -9.28 22.52
C GLU A 17 6.43 -9.40 21.00
N ARG A 18 5.27 -9.06 20.41
CA ARG A 18 5.04 -9.14 18.97
C ARG A 18 5.16 -7.78 18.31
N VAL A 19 5.61 -7.81 17.06
CA VAL A 19 5.73 -6.62 16.23
C VAL A 19 4.37 -5.96 16.04
N SER A 20 4.28 -4.68 16.39
CA SER A 20 3.12 -3.83 16.18
C SER A 20 3.07 -3.36 14.71
N PRO A 21 2.08 -3.79 13.90
CA PRO A 21 2.01 -3.37 12.49
C PRO A 21 1.78 -1.87 12.34
N SER A 22 1.08 -1.24 13.28
CA SER A 22 0.91 0.22 13.30
C SER A 22 2.23 0.93 13.50
N GLU A 23 3.05 0.50 14.46
CA GLU A 23 4.38 1.10 14.69
C GLU A 23 5.29 0.88 13.49
N LEU A 24 5.30 -0.32 12.91
CA LEU A 24 6.06 -0.58 11.69
C LEU A 24 5.66 0.35 10.54
N ARG A 25 4.35 0.56 10.32
CA ARG A 25 3.87 1.47 9.28
C ARG A 25 4.36 2.90 9.55
N SER A 26 4.18 3.42 10.76
CA SER A 26 4.65 4.76 11.12
C SER A 26 6.16 4.91 10.91
N GLN A 27 6.97 3.95 11.36
CA GLN A 27 8.42 3.99 11.19
C GLN A 27 8.85 4.00 9.71
N ARG A 28 8.15 3.25 8.85
CA ARG A 28 8.42 3.25 7.40
C ARG A 28 8.11 4.61 6.77
N ILE A 29 6.97 5.22 7.12
CA ILE A 29 6.59 6.55 6.62
C ILE A 29 7.61 7.60 7.05
N GLU A 30 7.99 7.63 8.33
CA GLU A 30 8.98 8.59 8.83
C GLU A 30 10.34 8.44 8.16
N LYS A 31 10.74 7.19 7.85
CA LYS A 31 11.95 6.94 7.07
C LYS A 31 11.83 7.51 5.66
N VAL A 32 10.73 7.28 4.95
CA VAL A 32 10.54 7.84 3.60
C VAL A 32 10.51 9.37 3.63
N ARG A 33 9.82 9.99 4.60
CA ARG A 33 9.80 11.45 4.80
C ARG A 33 11.21 12.01 5.00
N THR A 34 12.01 11.33 5.82
CA THR A 34 13.43 11.71 6.05
C THR A 34 14.24 11.66 4.76
N GLU A 35 14.10 10.61 3.96
CA GLU A 35 14.84 10.48 2.70
C GLU A 35 14.36 11.46 1.61
N LEU A 36 13.05 11.73 1.53
CA LEU A 36 12.48 12.77 0.65
C LEU A 36 13.09 14.14 0.96
N LYS A 37 13.14 14.51 2.25
CA LYS A 37 13.74 15.77 2.70
C LYS A 37 15.23 15.86 2.36
N LYS A 38 15.99 14.78 2.54
CA LYS A 38 17.42 14.74 2.16
C LYS A 38 17.63 14.89 0.65
N ALA A 39 16.70 14.35 -0.14
CA ALA A 39 16.74 14.43 -1.59
C ALA A 39 16.21 15.76 -2.16
N GLY A 40 15.58 16.60 -1.33
CA GLY A 40 14.94 17.85 -1.80
C GLY A 40 13.73 17.58 -2.70
N LEU A 41 12.97 16.52 -2.41
CA LEU A 41 11.81 16.10 -3.19
C LEU A 41 10.52 16.31 -2.41
N ASP A 42 9.49 16.84 -3.07
CA ASP A 42 8.18 17.12 -2.46
C ASP A 42 7.27 15.89 -2.43
N ALA A 43 7.55 14.87 -3.25
CA ALA A 43 6.73 13.67 -3.34
C ALA A 43 7.48 12.44 -3.85
N LEU A 44 6.94 11.26 -3.52
CA LEU A 44 7.37 9.95 -4.02
C LEU A 44 6.17 9.19 -4.61
N LEU A 45 6.23 8.91 -5.91
CA LEU A 45 5.29 8.02 -6.60
C LEU A 45 5.96 6.66 -6.88
N VAL A 46 5.32 5.57 -6.46
CA VAL A 46 5.83 4.20 -6.64
C VAL A 46 4.79 3.28 -7.25
N TRP A 47 5.25 2.41 -8.15
CA TRP A 47 4.42 1.41 -8.84
C TRP A 47 4.79 -0.03 -8.48
N LYS A 48 6.06 -0.28 -8.17
CA LYS A 48 6.56 -1.63 -7.87
C LYS A 48 5.90 -2.21 -6.61
N ASP A 49 5.46 -3.47 -6.68
CA ASP A 49 4.77 -4.20 -5.60
C ASP A 49 5.43 -4.07 -4.22
N GLU A 50 6.75 -4.16 -4.14
CA GLU A 50 7.46 -4.08 -2.86
C GLU A 50 7.49 -2.65 -2.29
N ASN A 51 7.51 -1.65 -3.16
CA ASN A 51 7.52 -0.24 -2.76
C ASN A 51 6.14 0.21 -2.29
N GLN A 52 5.08 -0.14 -3.04
CA GLN A 52 3.70 0.08 -2.57
C GLN A 52 3.46 -0.65 -1.24
N ARG A 53 3.97 -1.88 -1.08
CA ARG A 53 3.84 -2.65 0.16
C ARG A 53 4.57 -1.97 1.31
N TYR A 54 5.77 -1.47 1.06
CA TYR A 54 6.55 -0.76 2.07
C TYR A 54 5.80 0.49 2.57
N LEU A 55 5.25 1.26 1.62
CA LEU A 55 4.61 2.54 1.90
C LEU A 55 3.20 2.41 2.50
N THR A 56 2.43 1.40 2.09
CA THR A 56 0.99 1.31 2.42
C THR A 56 0.59 0.06 3.21
N ASP A 57 1.49 -0.94 3.27
CA ASP A 57 1.21 -2.31 3.71
C ASP A 57 0.22 -3.09 2.82
N LEU A 58 -0.15 -2.56 1.64
CA LEU A 58 -0.97 -3.27 0.65
C LEU A 58 -0.27 -4.56 0.20
N ARG A 59 -0.98 -5.69 0.28
CA ARG A 59 -0.59 -6.96 -0.33
C ARG A 59 -1.38 -7.17 -1.61
N PRO A 60 -1.01 -6.55 -2.74
CA PRO A 60 -1.84 -6.55 -3.94
C PRO A 60 -2.02 -7.97 -4.49
N GLN A 61 -3.08 -8.17 -5.27
CA GLN A 61 -3.16 -9.29 -6.20
C GLN A 61 -1.98 -9.21 -7.18
N ILE A 62 -1.15 -10.26 -7.20
CA ILE A 62 -0.01 -10.36 -8.11
C ILE A 62 -0.48 -11.06 -9.38
N ILE A 63 -0.53 -10.32 -10.50
CA ILE A 63 -0.78 -10.87 -11.83
C ILE A 63 0.53 -10.82 -12.62
N HIS A 64 0.93 -11.95 -13.21
CA HIS A 64 2.16 -12.03 -13.99
C HIS A 64 2.20 -10.98 -15.09
N GLY A 65 3.30 -10.24 -15.19
CA GLY A 65 3.50 -9.17 -16.16
C GLY A 65 2.76 -7.85 -15.88
N LYS A 66 2.03 -7.72 -14.76
CA LYS A 66 1.25 -6.51 -14.45
C LYS A 66 1.63 -5.80 -13.14
N SER A 67 2.73 -6.19 -12.49
CA SER A 67 3.21 -5.64 -11.20
C SER A 67 3.51 -4.13 -11.18
N THR A 68 3.59 -3.46 -12.33
CA THR A 68 3.81 -2.01 -12.42
C THR A 68 2.57 -1.23 -12.86
N CYS A 69 1.47 -1.92 -13.18
CA CYS A 69 0.33 -1.34 -13.90
C CYS A 69 -1.01 -1.55 -13.20
N LEU A 70 -1.02 -2.19 -12.02
CA LEU A 70 -2.25 -2.52 -11.29
C LEU A 70 -2.47 -1.67 -10.05
N ASN A 71 -1.40 -1.29 -9.36
CA ASN A 71 -1.47 -0.53 -8.13
C ASN A 71 -0.25 0.39 -8.05
N GLY A 72 -0.40 1.47 -7.30
CA GLY A 72 0.67 2.41 -7.02
C GLY A 72 0.37 3.14 -5.72
N ALA A 73 1.36 3.89 -5.23
CA ALA A 73 1.18 4.73 -4.07
C ALA A 73 1.93 6.04 -4.24
N LEU A 74 1.31 7.13 -3.79
CA LEU A 74 1.89 8.46 -3.76
C LEU A 74 2.01 8.89 -2.29
N LEU A 75 3.20 9.35 -1.92
CA LEU A 75 3.41 10.09 -0.68
C LEU A 75 3.83 11.51 -1.04
N VAL A 76 3.02 12.49 -0.64
CA VAL A 76 3.36 13.91 -0.68
C VAL A 76 3.97 14.31 0.67
N GLU A 77 4.89 15.27 0.67
CA GLU A 77 5.50 15.78 1.90
C GLU A 77 4.43 16.17 2.93
N ASN A 78 4.61 15.74 4.18
CA ASN A 78 3.70 16.00 5.31
C ASN A 78 2.28 15.42 5.18
N GLU A 79 2.00 14.60 4.17
CA GLU A 79 0.71 13.93 3.99
C GLU A 79 0.78 12.43 4.31
N GLU A 80 -0.39 11.79 4.40
CA GLU A 80 -0.51 10.33 4.48
C GLU A 80 -0.47 9.72 3.08
N PRO A 81 -0.06 8.45 2.92
CA PRO A 81 0.00 7.80 1.61
C PRO A 81 -1.37 7.74 0.93
N ILE A 82 -1.40 8.16 -0.34
CA ILE A 82 -2.52 8.00 -1.27
C ILE A 82 -2.29 6.69 -2.03
N LEU A 83 -3.33 5.83 -2.08
CA LEU A 83 -3.24 4.53 -2.74
C LEU A 83 -3.99 4.54 -4.08
N PHE A 84 -3.31 4.13 -5.15
CA PHE A 84 -3.93 3.79 -6.42
C PHE A 84 -4.09 2.28 -6.48
N CYS A 85 -5.29 1.78 -6.71
CA CYS A 85 -5.55 0.34 -6.72
C CYS A 85 -6.35 -0.12 -7.93
N SER A 86 -6.16 -1.38 -8.31
CA SER A 86 -7.06 -2.05 -9.24
C SER A 86 -8.48 -2.10 -8.66
N GLY A 87 -9.51 -2.07 -9.51
CA GLY A 87 -10.91 -2.15 -9.08
C GLY A 87 -11.18 -3.38 -8.19
N GLY A 88 -10.54 -4.52 -8.47
CA GLY A 88 -10.69 -5.74 -7.66
C GLY A 88 -10.12 -5.65 -6.23
N GLU A 89 -9.30 -4.64 -5.94
CA GLU A 89 -8.70 -4.42 -4.62
C GLU A 89 -9.54 -3.52 -3.71
N ARG A 90 -10.44 -2.72 -4.30
CA ARG A 90 -11.10 -1.61 -3.60
C ARG A 90 -11.85 -2.05 -2.35
N ASP A 91 -12.75 -3.01 -2.47
CA ASP A 91 -13.58 -3.49 -1.36
C ASP A 91 -12.74 -4.10 -0.23
N ARG A 92 -11.59 -4.72 -0.57
CA ARG A 92 -10.69 -5.31 0.42
C ARG A 92 -9.93 -4.22 1.18
N ILE A 93 -9.46 -3.19 0.48
CA ILE A 93 -8.77 -2.05 1.08
C ILE A 93 -9.70 -1.34 2.06
N ASP A 94 -10.92 -0.99 1.63
CA ASP A 94 -11.90 -0.29 2.46
C ASP A 94 -12.24 -1.07 3.74
N ARG A 95 -12.27 -2.42 3.65
CA ARG A 95 -12.57 -3.29 4.79
C ARG A 95 -11.39 -3.51 5.74
N THR A 96 -10.15 -3.46 5.25
CA THR A 96 -8.99 -4.02 5.98
C THR A 96 -7.82 -3.05 6.19
N MET A 97 -7.83 -1.90 5.53
CA MET A 97 -6.75 -0.90 5.59
C MET A 97 -7.24 0.47 6.08
N PRO A 98 -7.85 0.57 7.29
CA PRO A 98 -8.44 1.82 7.79
C PRO A 98 -7.43 2.97 8.01
N TRP A 99 -6.12 2.69 7.90
CA TRP A 99 -5.07 3.70 7.95
C TRP A 99 -4.89 4.45 6.62
N ILE A 100 -5.27 3.86 5.48
CA ILE A 100 -5.25 4.57 4.20
C ILE A 100 -6.51 5.42 4.09
N LYS A 101 -6.33 6.75 3.97
CA LYS A 101 -7.43 7.72 3.97
C LYS A 101 -7.94 8.06 2.59
N GLU A 102 -7.09 7.89 1.58
CA GLU A 102 -7.40 8.23 0.21
C GLU A 102 -7.03 7.06 -0.72
N VAL A 103 -8.02 6.62 -1.49
CA VAL A 103 -7.90 5.48 -2.39
C VAL A 103 -8.56 5.82 -3.72
N HIS A 104 -7.79 5.72 -4.80
CA HIS A 104 -8.27 5.91 -6.16
C HIS A 104 -8.22 4.59 -6.90
N THR A 105 -9.37 4.14 -7.43
CA THR A 105 -9.39 3.03 -8.36
C THR A 105 -8.84 3.47 -9.70
N ILE A 106 -7.79 2.81 -10.18
CA ILE A 106 -7.24 3.04 -11.52
C ILE A 106 -7.73 1.95 -12.47
N PRO A 107 -8.01 2.27 -13.74
CA PRO A 107 -8.25 1.25 -14.74
C PRO A 107 -7.00 0.38 -14.86
N ILE A 108 -7.20 -0.90 -15.16
CA ILE A 108 -6.07 -1.77 -15.52
C ILE A 108 -5.44 -1.14 -16.76
N ILE A 109 -4.21 -0.68 -16.64
CA ILE A 109 -3.46 -0.15 -17.77
C ILE A 109 -3.06 -1.36 -18.62
N GLU A 110 -3.88 -1.66 -19.62
CA GLU A 110 -3.60 -2.73 -20.58
C GLU A 110 -2.81 -2.17 -21.76
N GLU A 111 -1.87 -2.96 -22.24
CA GLU A 111 -1.30 -2.72 -23.56
C GLU A 111 -2.44 -2.73 -24.58
N LYS A 112 -2.48 -1.75 -25.49
CA LYS A 112 -3.56 -1.58 -26.47
C LYS A 112 -3.84 -2.87 -27.28
N ALA A 113 -2.83 -3.69 -27.53
CA ALA A 113 -2.96 -4.98 -28.21
C ALA A 113 -3.77 -6.02 -27.41
N LEU A 114 -3.73 -5.98 -26.07
CA LEU A 114 -4.47 -6.90 -25.20
C LEU A 114 -5.97 -6.56 -25.13
N ILE A 115 -6.33 -5.29 -25.36
CA ILE A 115 -7.73 -4.82 -25.35
C ILE A 115 -8.47 -5.26 -26.62
N HIS A 116 -7.79 -5.22 -27.77
CA HIS A 116 -8.43 -5.50 -29.06
C HIS A 116 -8.40 -6.97 -29.44
N GLY A 117 -7.59 -7.80 -28.76
CA GLY A 117 -7.30 -9.16 -29.21
C GLY A 117 -6.52 -9.14 -30.53
N PHE A 118 -5.67 -10.12 -30.75
CA PHE A 118 -4.98 -10.28 -32.03
C PHE A 118 -5.97 -10.50 -33.17
#